data_AF-A0A419K6Q7-F1
#
_entry.id   AF-A0A419K6Q7-F1
#
_cell.length_a   1.000
_cell.length_b   1.000
_cell.length_c   1.000
_cell.angle_alpha   90.00
_cell.angle_beta   90.00
_cell.angle_gamma   90.00
#
_symmetry.space_group_name_H-M   'P 1'
#
loop_
_entity.id
_entity.type
_entity.pdbx_description
1 polymer ?
#
loop_
_entity_poly.entity_id
_entity_poly.type
_entity_poly.pdbx_seq_one_letter_code
_entity_poly.pdbx_strand_id
1 'polypeptide(L)'
;MERQFVRGYFQLREFKSDSAVRSPTFLYDRFYNPEVDERFVVEITVRERGRKVKIYPYWEGAGENPLDSFILYLLSKCDNPEIIEAIGHNQLLYIADKAVKNEIKMMKGLLRGVADLELGSLSRKQKIFTIARRFRDIRRETEGAREKAALEEI
;
A
#
# COMPACT_ATOMS: atom_id res chain seq x y z
N MET A 1 5.00 -27.64 -14.52
CA MET A 1 4.18 -26.44 -14.77
C MET A 1 5.14 -25.26 -14.72
N GLU A 2 5.82 -25.00 -15.83
CA GLU A 2 6.85 -23.96 -15.92
C GLU A 2 6.28 -22.84 -16.81
N ARG A 3 6.54 -21.56 -16.48
CA ARG A 3 6.04 -20.35 -17.18
C ARG A 3 4.58 -19.97 -16.91
N GLN A 4 4.23 -19.74 -15.64
CA GLN A 4 2.89 -19.21 -15.27
C GLN A 4 2.81 -17.68 -15.29
N PHE A 5 3.90 -17.01 -14.95
CA PHE A 5 3.92 -15.56 -14.74
C PHE A 5 5.11 -14.92 -15.47
N VAL A 6 4.86 -13.74 -16.03
CA VAL A 6 5.88 -12.79 -16.47
C VAL A 6 5.93 -11.68 -15.43
N ARG A 7 7.15 -11.39 -14.98
CA ARG A 7 7.43 -10.42 -13.93
C ARG A 7 8.20 -9.25 -14.52
N GLY A 8 7.58 -8.07 -14.49
CA GLY A 8 8.18 -6.83 -14.96
C GLY A 8 8.55 -5.90 -13.81
N TYR A 9 9.77 -5.38 -13.87
CA TYR A 9 10.25 -4.33 -12.96
C TYR A 9 10.42 -3.04 -13.74
N PHE A 10 9.81 -1.96 -13.29
CA PHE A 10 9.93 -0.68 -13.97
C PHE A 10 9.90 0.48 -12.98
N GLN A 11 10.50 1.59 -13.38
CA GLN A 11 10.43 2.85 -12.63
C GLN A 11 9.46 3.77 -13.36
N LEU A 12 8.42 4.21 -12.65
CA LEU A 12 7.41 5.11 -13.21
C LEU A 12 7.98 6.51 -13.48
N ARG A 13 8.98 6.95 -12.70
CA ARG A 13 9.57 8.28 -12.83
C ARG A 13 11.06 8.36 -12.56
N GLU A 14 11.67 9.24 -13.34
CA GLU A 14 12.98 9.85 -13.12
C GLU A 14 12.79 11.38 -13.11
N PHE A 15 13.40 12.09 -12.17
CA PHE A 15 13.32 13.54 -12.14
C PHE A 15 14.18 14.15 -13.25
N LYS A 16 13.59 15.02 -14.08
CA LYS A 16 14.31 15.66 -15.21
C LYS A 16 15.49 16.53 -14.75
N SER A 17 15.44 17.07 -13.55
CA SER A 17 16.47 17.94 -12.98
C SER A 17 17.61 17.18 -12.28
N ASP A 18 17.35 15.95 -11.83
CA ASP A 18 18.34 15.12 -11.15
C ASP A 18 18.01 13.63 -11.35
N SER A 19 18.79 12.98 -12.22
CA SER A 19 18.66 11.54 -12.54
C SER A 19 18.95 10.62 -11.35
N ALA A 20 19.57 11.12 -10.28
CA ALA A 20 19.78 10.36 -9.04
C ALA A 20 18.47 10.21 -8.24
N VAL A 21 17.51 11.12 -8.42
CA VAL A 21 16.20 11.05 -7.78
C VAL A 21 15.25 10.24 -8.66
N ARG A 22 14.95 9.02 -8.21
CA ARG A 22 14.09 8.06 -8.92
C ARG A 22 12.94 7.62 -8.05
N SER A 23 11.81 7.32 -8.67
CA SER A 23 10.70 6.69 -7.96
C SER A 23 11.09 5.28 -7.49
N PRO A 24 10.39 4.74 -6.48
CA PRO A 24 10.46 3.32 -6.18
C PRO A 24 10.23 2.47 -7.44
N THR A 25 10.93 1.34 -7.53
CA THR A 25 10.71 0.36 -8.60
C THR A 25 9.38 -0.34 -8.35
N PHE A 26 8.48 -0.23 -9.32
CA PHE A 26 7.21 -0.94 -9.30
C PHE A 26 7.41 -2.34 -9.88
N LEU A 27 6.77 -3.31 -9.22
CA LEU A 27 6.69 -4.68 -9.66
C LEU A 27 5.28 -4.95 -10.14
N TYR A 28 5.15 -5.52 -11.33
CA TYR A 28 3.91 -6.17 -11.74
C TYR A 28 4.18 -7.61 -12.16
N ASP A 29 3.27 -8.47 -11.74
CA ASP A 29 3.19 -9.85 -12.18
C ASP A 29 1.95 -9.97 -13.05
N ARG A 30 2.10 -10.53 -14.24
CA ARG A 30 0.99 -10.88 -15.12
C ARG A 30 1.08 -12.34 -15.53
N PHE A 31 -0.06 -12.90 -15.90
CA PHE A 31 -0.08 -14.24 -16.46
C PHE A 31 0.68 -14.30 -17.79
N TYR A 32 1.35 -15.42 -18.00
CA TYR A 32 1.96 -15.74 -19.27
C TYR A 32 0.88 -15.93 -20.34
N ASN A 33 0.98 -15.18 -21.43
CA ASN A 33 0.14 -15.30 -22.62
C ASN A 33 0.99 -15.81 -23.79
N PRO A 34 0.82 -17.09 -24.20
CA PRO A 34 1.59 -17.69 -25.29
C PRO A 34 1.54 -16.92 -26.61
N GLU A 35 0.45 -16.20 -26.90
CA GLU A 35 0.28 -15.46 -28.15
C GLU A 35 1.27 -14.29 -28.30
N VAL A 36 1.64 -13.67 -27.18
CA VAL A 36 2.51 -12.48 -27.18
C VAL A 36 3.88 -12.75 -26.55
N ASP A 37 3.98 -13.69 -25.63
CA ASP A 37 5.16 -13.92 -24.78
C ASP A 37 6.14 -14.94 -25.34
N GLU A 38 5.67 -15.94 -26.10
CA GLU A 38 6.52 -17.06 -26.53
C GLU A 38 7.72 -16.59 -27.38
N ARG A 39 7.52 -15.54 -28.16
CA ARG A 39 8.59 -14.91 -28.97
C ARG A 39 9.69 -14.24 -28.16
N PHE A 40 9.46 -13.97 -26.88
CA PHE A 40 10.44 -13.39 -25.96
C PHE A 40 11.12 -14.44 -25.09
N VAL A 41 10.82 -15.73 -25.29
CA VAL A 41 11.55 -16.82 -24.66
C VAL A 41 12.79 -17.13 -25.49
N VAL A 42 13.97 -16.95 -24.89
CA VAL A 42 15.26 -17.13 -25.58
C VAL A 42 15.92 -18.41 -25.10
N GLU A 43 16.36 -19.27 -26.03
CA GLU A 43 17.21 -20.42 -25.68
C GLU A 43 18.65 -19.95 -25.45
N ILE A 44 19.19 -20.16 -24.25
CA ILE A 44 20.58 -19.84 -23.91
C ILE A 44 21.28 -21.10 -23.42
N THR A 45 22.46 -21.38 -23.97
CA THR A 45 23.32 -22.45 -23.45
C THR A 45 24.25 -21.88 -22.39
N VAL A 46 24.06 -22.29 -21.13
CA VAL A 46 24.87 -21.88 -19.99
C VAL A 46 25.77 -23.02 -19.51
N ARG A 47 26.86 -22.67 -18.82
CA ARG A 47 27.75 -23.65 -18.19
C ARG A 47 27.39 -23.78 -16.72
N GLU A 48 26.86 -24.92 -16.32
CA GLU A 48 26.51 -25.22 -14.94
C GLU A 48 27.31 -26.42 -14.45
N ARG A 49 28.08 -26.26 -13.37
CA ARG A 49 28.88 -27.33 -12.74
C ARG A 49 29.74 -28.12 -13.74
N GLY A 50 30.34 -27.41 -14.71
CA GLY A 50 31.19 -27.99 -15.74
C GLY A 50 30.47 -28.59 -16.95
N ARG A 51 29.14 -28.67 -16.95
CA ARG A 51 28.31 -29.17 -18.06
C ARG A 51 27.65 -28.01 -18.82
N LYS A 52 27.32 -28.23 -20.10
CA LYS A 52 26.49 -27.30 -20.88
C LYS A 52 25.02 -27.66 -20.65
N VAL A 53 24.22 -26.69 -20.24
CA VAL A 53 22.77 -26.82 -19.98
C VAL A 53 22.05 -25.76 -20.80
N LYS A 54 20.89 -26.11 -21.36
CA LYS A 54 20.01 -25.15 -22.05
C LYS A 54 19.00 -24.59 -21.05
N ILE A 55 18.87 -23.27 -21.02
CA ILE A 55 17.85 -22.55 -20.25
C ILE A 55 16.98 -21.72 -21.21
N TYR A 56 15.76 -21.40 -20.75
CA TYR A 56 14.78 -20.65 -21.54
C TYR A 56 14.25 -19.44 -20.76
N PRO A 57 15.10 -18.44 -20.47
CA PRO A 57 14.65 -17.21 -19.83
C PRO A 57 13.71 -16.40 -20.73
N TYR A 58 12.85 -15.63 -20.09
CA TYR A 58 12.10 -14.55 -20.73
C TYR A 58 13.01 -13.33 -20.87
N TRP A 59 13.15 -12.80 -22.08
CA TRP A 59 14.04 -11.68 -22.41
C TRP A 59 13.50 -10.87 -23.60
N GLU A 60 13.14 -9.61 -23.35
CA GLU A 60 12.65 -8.70 -24.41
C GLU A 60 13.78 -8.07 -25.22
N GLY A 61 14.95 -7.84 -24.60
CA GLY A 61 16.12 -7.30 -25.28
C GLY A 61 15.86 -5.93 -25.90
N ALA A 62 15.97 -5.84 -27.23
CA ALA A 62 15.67 -4.63 -27.99
C ALA A 62 14.24 -4.60 -28.55
N GLY A 63 13.47 -5.69 -28.37
CA GLY A 63 12.05 -5.72 -28.67
C GLY A 63 11.23 -5.22 -27.48
N GLU A 64 9.97 -4.89 -27.75
CA GLU A 64 9.00 -4.54 -26.71
C GLU A 64 7.80 -5.49 -26.78
N ASN A 65 7.41 -6.06 -25.65
CA ASN A 65 6.15 -6.79 -25.57
C ASN A 65 4.98 -5.79 -25.55
N PRO A 66 4.04 -5.85 -26.51
CA PRO A 66 2.93 -4.91 -26.62
C PRO A 66 1.98 -4.99 -25.43
N LEU A 67 1.87 -6.15 -24.77
CA LEU A 67 1.09 -6.29 -23.56
C LEU A 67 1.75 -5.55 -22.40
N ASP A 68 3.07 -5.66 -22.27
CA ASP A 68 3.86 -4.93 -21.27
C ASP A 68 3.86 -3.43 -21.56
N SER A 69 4.08 -3.01 -22.80
CA SER A 69 3.98 -1.60 -23.21
C SER A 69 2.59 -1.03 -22.96
N PHE A 70 1.52 -1.79 -23.20
CA PHE A 70 0.15 -1.38 -22.89
C PHE A 70 -0.07 -1.18 -21.39
N ILE A 71 0.37 -2.14 -20.57
CA ILE A 71 0.27 -2.06 -19.10
C ILE A 71 1.06 -0.85 -18.58
N LEU A 72 2.30 -0.67 -19.04
CA LEU A 72 3.14 0.46 -18.67
C LEU A 72 2.53 1.80 -19.09
N TYR A 73 1.95 1.87 -20.29
CA TYR A 73 1.25 3.05 -20.75
C TYR A 73 0.05 3.38 -19.85
N LEU A 74 -0.77 2.39 -19.51
CA LEU A 74 -1.89 2.58 -18.59
C LEU A 74 -1.42 3.09 -17.22
N LEU A 75 -0.38 2.47 -16.66
CA LEU A 75 0.17 2.85 -15.36
C LEU A 75 0.77 4.26 -15.39
N SER A 76 1.38 4.67 -16.51
CA SER A 76 1.87 6.05 -16.68
C SER A 76 0.76 7.11 -16.66
N LYS A 77 -0.47 6.75 -17.05
CA LYS A 77 -1.65 7.64 -16.99
C LYS A 77 -2.29 7.66 -15.61
N CYS A 78 -1.99 6.68 -14.76
CA CYS A 78 -2.45 6.60 -13.38
C CYS A 78 -1.46 7.18 -12.37
N ASP A 79 -0.48 7.96 -12.82
CA ASP A 79 0.49 8.64 -11.95
C ASP A 79 0.16 10.14 -11.88
N ASN A 80 0.23 10.73 -10.68
CA ASN A 80 -0.04 12.16 -10.47
C ASN A 80 1.20 12.87 -9.88
N PRO A 81 1.82 13.82 -10.61
CA PRO A 81 3.00 14.55 -10.14
C PRO A 81 2.78 15.39 -8.90
N GLU A 82 1.56 15.86 -8.68
CA GLU A 82 1.26 16.88 -7.68
C GLU A 82 1.20 16.30 -6.26
N ILE A 83 1.03 14.98 -6.14
CA ILE A 83 0.92 14.28 -4.86
C ILE A 83 2.25 13.56 -4.58
N ILE A 84 3.08 14.18 -3.75
CA ILE A 84 4.42 13.67 -3.41
C ILE A 84 4.34 12.27 -2.79
N GLU A 85 3.33 12.03 -1.94
CA GLU A 85 3.13 10.77 -1.24
C GLU A 85 2.68 9.63 -2.15
N ALA A 86 2.21 9.94 -3.37
CA ALA A 86 1.81 8.97 -4.37
C ALA A 86 2.88 8.77 -5.46
N ILE A 87 4.04 9.44 -5.36
CA ILE A 87 5.13 9.30 -6.34
C ILE A 87 5.52 7.83 -6.47
N GLY A 88 5.50 7.31 -7.70
CA GLY A 88 5.88 5.92 -8.00
C GLY A 88 4.84 4.88 -7.57
N HIS A 89 3.65 5.30 -7.17
CA HIS A 89 2.52 4.41 -6.90
C HIS A 89 1.49 4.52 -8.01
N ASN A 90 0.75 3.44 -8.26
CA ASN A 90 -0.50 3.54 -9.02
C ASN A 90 -1.48 4.38 -8.18
N GLN A 91 -1.84 5.57 -8.64
CA GLN A 91 -2.65 6.54 -7.90
C GLN A 91 -4.03 5.97 -7.52
N LEU A 92 -4.64 5.17 -8.39
CA LEU A 92 -5.94 4.57 -8.11
C LEU A 92 -5.85 3.59 -6.95
N LEU A 93 -4.81 2.75 -6.94
CA LEU A 93 -4.55 1.83 -5.83
C LEU A 93 -4.19 2.59 -4.55
N TYR A 94 -3.41 3.66 -4.66
CA TYR A 94 -3.06 4.52 -3.53
C TYR A 94 -4.31 5.15 -2.89
N ILE A 95 -5.22 5.70 -3.70
CA ILE A 95 -6.47 6.30 -3.22
C ILE A 95 -7.35 5.24 -2.56
N ALA A 96 -7.48 4.06 -3.18
CA ALA A 96 -8.26 2.96 -2.62
C ALA A 96 -7.74 2.52 -1.23
N ASP A 97 -6.42 2.33 -1.10
CA ASP A 97 -5.79 2.00 0.18
C ASP A 97 -6.03 3.09 1.25
N LYS A 98 -5.91 4.37 0.87
CA LYS A 98 -6.19 5.49 1.77
C LYS A 98 -7.65 5.56 2.20
N ALA A 99 -8.59 5.33 1.29
CA ALA A 99 -10.01 5.30 1.61
C ALA A 99 -10.32 4.22 2.65
N VAL A 100 -9.85 2.99 2.42
CA VAL A 100 -10.05 1.87 3.35
C VAL A 100 -9.39 2.13 4.70
N LYS A 101 -8.16 2.67 4.72
CA LYS A 101 -7.48 3.03 5.97
C LYS A 101 -8.27 4.07 6.78
N ASN A 102 -8.90 5.04 6.11
CA ASN A 102 -9.75 6.03 6.75
C ASN A 102 -11.03 5.40 7.33
N GLU A 103 -11.69 4.52 6.59
CA GLU A 103 -12.87 3.78 7.07
C GLU A 103 -12.56 2.95 8.32
N ILE A 104 -11.44 2.21 8.31
CA ILE A 104 -11.00 1.44 9.48
C ILE A 104 -10.73 2.34 10.69
N LYS A 105 -10.13 3.52 10.47
CA LYS A 105 -9.87 4.49 11.54
C LYS A 105 -11.18 5.00 12.14
N MET A 106 -12.18 5.32 11.31
CA MET A 106 -13.51 5.73 11.78
C MET A 106 -14.21 4.61 12.57
N MET A 107 -14.17 3.38 12.07
CA MET A 107 -14.78 2.22 12.73
C MET A 107 -14.19 1.97 14.12
N LYS A 108 -12.87 2.11 14.29
CA LYS A 108 -12.21 2.03 15.60
C LYS A 108 -12.70 3.12 16.56
N GLY A 109 -12.89 4.34 16.06
CA GLY A 109 -13.45 5.45 16.83
C GLY A 109 -14.87 5.17 17.30
N LEU A 110 -15.73 4.68 16.40
CA LEU A 110 -17.12 4.31 16.70
C LEU A 110 -17.19 3.17 17.73
N LEU A 111 -16.41 2.10 17.55
CA LEU A 111 -16.38 0.98 18.50
C LEU A 111 -15.94 1.43 19.90
N ARG A 112 -14.93 2.30 19.99
CA ARG A 112 -14.52 2.89 21.27
C ARG A 112 -15.64 3.74 21.87
N GLY A 113 -16.30 4.57 21.07
CA GLY A 113 -17.43 5.39 21.53
C GLY A 113 -18.60 4.56 22.07
N VAL A 114 -18.98 3.47 21.38
CA VAL A 114 -20.02 2.54 21.83
C VAL A 114 -19.58 1.83 23.11
N ALA A 115 -18.34 1.33 23.16
CA ALA A 115 -17.80 0.70 24.36
C ALA A 115 -17.78 1.66 25.56
N ASP A 116 -17.37 2.91 25.37
CA ASP A 116 -17.35 3.93 26.42
C ASP A 116 -18.77 4.31 26.87
N LEU A 117 -19.75 4.32 25.96
CA LEU A 117 -21.16 4.55 26.31
C LEU A 117 -21.72 3.41 27.18
N GLU A 118 -21.54 2.17 26.73
CA GLU A 118 -22.01 0.97 27.45
C GLU A 118 -21.29 0.79 28.78
N LEU A 119 -19.95 0.81 28.79
CA LEU A 119 -19.13 0.69 29.99
C LEU A 119 -19.28 1.90 30.92
N GLY A 120 -19.43 3.11 30.38
CA GLY A 120 -19.68 4.31 31.17
C GLY A 120 -21.06 4.31 31.81
N SER A 121 -22.07 3.71 31.17
CA SER A 121 -23.40 3.52 31.76
C SER A 121 -23.39 2.44 32.85
N LEU A 122 -22.70 1.32 32.62
CA LEU A 122 -22.55 0.22 33.57
C LEU A 122 -21.74 0.64 34.79
N SER A 123 -20.65 1.38 34.60
CA SER A 123 -19.80 1.85 35.69
C SER A 123 -20.48 2.95 36.54
N ARG A 124 -21.35 3.78 35.93
CA ARG A 124 -22.25 4.69 36.68
C ARG A 124 -23.34 3.94 37.44
N LYS A 125 -23.95 2.91 36.85
CA LYS A 125 -24.98 2.08 37.50
C LYS A 125 -24.43 1.22 38.64
N GLN A 126 -23.22 0.68 38.52
CA GLN A 126 -22.61 -0.20 39.52
C GLN A 126 -21.83 0.54 40.63
N LYS A 127 -21.79 1.89 40.64
CA LYS A 127 -21.02 2.70 41.63
C LYS A 127 -19.55 2.24 41.83
N ILE A 128 -18.95 1.62 40.81
CA ILE A 128 -17.59 1.04 40.93
C ILE A 128 -16.53 2.13 41.11
N PHE A 129 -16.81 3.35 40.65
CA PHE A 129 -15.89 4.49 40.75
C PHE A 129 -15.65 5.00 42.18
N THR A 130 -16.54 4.75 43.14
CA THR A 130 -16.36 5.30 44.50
C THR A 130 -15.46 4.41 45.38
N ILE A 131 -15.34 3.12 45.05
CA ILE A 131 -14.61 2.16 45.89
C ILE A 131 -13.19 1.90 45.36
N ALA A 132 -12.96 1.98 44.04
CA ALA A 132 -11.69 1.58 43.43
C ALA A 132 -10.77 2.71 42.93
N ARG A 133 -11.25 3.96 42.81
CA ARG A 133 -10.44 5.09 42.30
C ARG A 133 -10.36 6.23 43.32
N ARG A 134 -9.19 6.89 43.40
CA ARG A 134 -9.00 8.09 44.23
C ARG A 134 -9.68 9.28 43.54
N PHE A 135 -10.35 10.15 44.30
CA PHE A 135 -11.04 11.34 43.81
C PHE A 135 -10.16 12.25 42.92
N ARG A 136 -8.84 12.25 43.15
CA ARG A 136 -7.87 13.04 42.39
C ARG A 136 -7.78 12.62 40.92
N ASP A 137 -7.87 11.31 40.65
CA ASP A 137 -7.70 10.78 39.29
C ASP A 137 -8.96 11.05 38.46
N ILE A 138 -10.13 10.98 39.09
CA ILE A 138 -11.42 11.34 38.49
C ILE A 138 -11.43 12.82 38.09
N ARG A 139 -10.97 13.71 38.98
CA ARG A 139 -10.89 15.15 38.69
C ARG A 139 -9.99 15.44 37.49
N ARG A 140 -8.82 14.82 37.44
CA ARG A 140 -7.84 15.00 36.36
C ARG A 140 -8.38 14.56 35.01
N GLU A 141 -9.13 13.46 34.95
CA GLU A 141 -9.80 13.01 33.71
C GLU A 141 -10.90 13.99 33.28
N THR A 142 -11.74 14.46 34.22
CA THR A 142 -12.80 15.43 33.88
C THR A 142 -12.26 16.81 33.46
N GLU A 143 -11.18 17.29 34.06
CA GLU A 143 -10.55 18.55 33.66
C GLU A 143 -9.87 18.42 32.29
N GLY A 144 -9.13 17.32 32.05
CA GLY A 144 -8.51 17.07 30.74
C GLY A 144 -9.52 16.88 29.60
N ALA A 145 -10.71 16.33 29.89
CA ALA A 145 -11.79 16.24 28.91
C ALA A 145 -12.38 17.62 28.57
N ARG A 146 -12.46 18.54 29.55
CA ARG A 146 -12.92 19.92 29.33
C ARG A 146 -11.92 20.74 28.53
N GLU A 147 -10.63 20.60 28.81
CA GLU A 147 -9.57 21.26 28.04
C GLU A 147 -9.57 20.83 26.58
N LYS A 148 -9.78 19.53 26.32
CA LYS A 148 -9.88 19.02 24.94
C LYS A 148 -11.12 19.53 24.22
N ALA A 149 -12.27 19.56 24.88
CA ALA A 149 -13.50 20.11 24.30
C ALA A 149 -13.35 21.61 24.01
N ALA A 150 -12.70 22.38 24.88
CA ALA A 150 -12.43 23.81 24.67
C ALA A 150 -11.42 24.08 23.53
N LEU A 151 -10.50 23.15 23.26
CA LEU A 151 -9.57 23.25 22.12
C LEU A 151 -10.22 22.88 20.77
N GLU A 152 -11.34 22.14 20.78
CA GLU A 152 -12.09 21.76 19.57
C GLU A 152 -13.12 22.85 19.14
N GLU A 153 -13.37 23.86 19.98
CA GLU A 153 -14.28 24.99 19.72
C GLU A 153 -13.56 26.28 19.22
N ILE A 154 -12.25 26.23 18.95
CA ILE A 154 -11.44 27.32 18.36
C ILE A 154 -10.96 26.89 16.97
#